data_AF-A0A8T7J524-F1
#
_entry.id   AF-A0A8T7J524-F1
#
_cell.length_a   1.000
_cell.length_b   1.000
_cell.length_c   1.000
_cell.angle_alpha   90.00
_cell.angle_beta   90.00
_cell.angle_gamma   90.00
#
_symmetry.space_group_name_H-M   'P 1'
#
loop_
_entity.id
_entity.type
_entity.pdbx_description
1 polymer ?
#
loop_
_entity_poly.entity_id
_entity_poly.type
_entity_poly.pdbx_seq_one_letter_code
_entity_poly.pdbx_strand_id
1 'polypeptide(L)'
;MLITNEQNLFNVENVSHVDQLKRMVTCQGQHWPDSDILEHNQFQVARVLVFEAMYEVIAKGRCDLFPRGIHEIFPEYATFKAQHPNLRIANNIILHYQAPVYFFVGKQNQELANRIELGLKRLNNTGAFEMLLKQSPITANMFPLEQWQNSQVFELENPNQDRRLDTSQLIKLGKQ
;
A
#
# COMPACT_ATOMS: atom_id res chain seq x y z
N MET A 1 -5.16 -1.86 -2.39
CA MET A 1 -6.38 -1.69 -3.21
C MET A 1 -6.04 -0.91 -4.46
N LEU A 2 -6.94 -0.83 -5.44
CA LEU A 2 -6.65 -0.22 -6.73
C LEU A 2 -7.57 0.97 -7.00
N ILE A 3 -7.00 2.08 -7.46
CA ILE A 3 -7.74 3.15 -8.12
C ILE A 3 -7.69 2.87 -9.63
N THR A 4 -8.82 3.04 -10.31
CA THR A 4 -8.94 2.81 -11.75
C THR A 4 -9.90 3.81 -12.38
N ASN A 5 -9.95 3.83 -13.71
CA ASN A 5 -10.96 4.55 -14.47
C ASN A 5 -12.28 3.78 -14.47
N GLU A 6 -13.43 4.47 -14.44
CA GLU A 6 -14.75 3.83 -14.49
C GLU A 6 -14.95 2.89 -15.69
N GLN A 7 -14.30 3.19 -16.82
CA GLN A 7 -14.35 2.35 -18.02
C GLN A 7 -13.64 1.00 -17.82
N ASN A 8 -12.64 0.95 -16.95
CA ASN A 8 -11.86 -0.25 -16.65
C ASN A 8 -12.39 -1.02 -15.44
N LEU A 9 -13.25 -0.40 -14.60
CA LEU A 9 -13.68 -0.96 -13.32
C LEU A 9 -14.16 -2.41 -13.43
N PHE A 10 -15.03 -2.71 -14.38
CA PHE A 10 -15.55 -4.07 -14.59
C PHE A 10 -14.42 -5.07 -14.86
N ASN A 11 -13.46 -4.72 -15.71
CA ASN A 11 -12.34 -5.61 -16.04
C ASN A 11 -11.42 -5.83 -14.84
N VAL A 12 -11.22 -4.80 -14.02
CA VAL A 12 -10.40 -4.88 -12.81
C VAL A 12 -11.09 -5.75 -11.76
N GLU A 13 -12.36 -5.49 -11.44
CA GLU A 13 -13.10 -6.22 -10.40
C GLU A 13 -13.33 -7.70 -10.74
N ASN A 14 -13.27 -8.08 -12.03
CA ASN A 14 -13.43 -9.47 -12.49
C ASN A 14 -12.10 -10.19 -12.80
N VAL A 15 -10.97 -9.62 -12.39
CA VAL A 15 -9.70 -10.34 -12.44
C VAL A 15 -9.79 -11.56 -11.53
N SER A 16 -9.36 -12.71 -12.03
CA SER A 16 -9.22 -13.96 -11.27
C SER A 16 -7.77 -14.43 -11.15
N HIS A 17 -6.86 -13.91 -11.98
CA HIS A 17 -5.43 -14.25 -11.96
C HIS A 17 -4.55 -13.00 -12.07
N VAL A 18 -3.44 -12.96 -11.32
CA VAL A 18 -2.55 -11.79 -11.26
C VAL A 18 -2.03 -11.36 -12.64
N ASP A 19 -1.82 -12.31 -13.56
CA ASP A 19 -1.36 -12.01 -14.92
C ASP A 19 -2.35 -11.18 -15.76
N GLN A 20 -3.62 -11.06 -15.35
CA GLN A 20 -4.54 -10.09 -15.95
C GLN A 20 -4.19 -8.67 -15.52
N LEU A 21 -3.82 -8.44 -14.25
CA LEU A 21 -3.35 -7.14 -13.77
C LEU A 21 -1.99 -6.77 -14.36
N LYS A 22 -1.08 -7.74 -14.52
CA LYS A 22 0.24 -7.49 -15.14
C LYS A 22 0.15 -6.99 -16.59
N ARG A 23 -0.95 -7.30 -17.28
CA ARG A 23 -1.24 -6.83 -18.66
C ARG A 23 -1.84 -5.43 -18.70
N MET A 24 -2.27 -4.90 -17.56
CA MET A 24 -2.77 -3.54 -17.41
C MET A 24 -1.63 -2.60 -17.02
N VAL A 25 -1.61 -1.40 -17.60
CA VAL A 25 -0.58 -0.40 -17.30
C VAL A 25 -0.83 0.18 -15.91
N THR A 26 0.11 -0.04 -15.00
CA THR A 26 0.01 0.41 -13.61
C THR A 26 0.81 1.71 -13.46
N CYS A 27 0.18 2.84 -13.11
CA CYS A 27 0.96 4.02 -12.75
C CYS A 27 1.46 3.92 -11.31
N GLN A 28 2.71 4.34 -11.12
CA GLN A 28 3.32 4.36 -9.79
C GLN A 28 4.37 5.47 -9.70
N GLY A 29 4.64 5.95 -8.48
CA GLY A 29 5.62 7.00 -8.23
C GLY A 29 7.02 6.61 -8.73
N GLN A 30 7.66 7.49 -9.49
CA GLN A 30 8.93 7.19 -10.18
C GLN A 30 10.05 6.71 -9.25
N HIS A 31 10.09 7.25 -8.04
CA HIS A 31 11.11 6.94 -7.03
C HIS A 31 10.56 6.12 -5.86
N TRP A 32 9.34 5.59 -5.96
CA TRP A 32 8.75 4.81 -4.90
C TRP A 32 9.24 3.36 -4.99
N PRO A 33 9.61 2.72 -3.86
CA PRO A 33 10.00 1.31 -3.84
C PRO A 33 8.94 0.39 -4.47
N ASP A 34 7.67 0.77 -4.37
CA ASP A 34 6.52 0.07 -4.96
C ASP A 34 6.67 -0.11 -6.47
N SER A 35 7.27 0.86 -7.20
CA SER A 35 7.54 0.73 -8.63
C SER A 35 8.50 -0.42 -8.91
N ASP A 36 9.58 -0.52 -8.14
CA ASP A 36 10.59 -1.58 -8.30
C ASP A 36 9.98 -2.96 -7.95
N ILE A 37 9.15 -3.04 -6.90
CA ILE A 37 8.44 -4.26 -6.50
C ILE A 37 7.49 -4.72 -7.62
N LEU A 38 6.68 -3.81 -8.17
CA LEU A 38 5.75 -4.14 -9.24
C LEU A 38 6.49 -4.63 -10.50
N GLU A 39 7.55 -3.95 -10.92
CA GLU A 39 8.37 -4.34 -12.08
C GLU A 39 9.06 -5.70 -11.87
N HIS A 40 9.59 -5.97 -10.67
CA HIS A 40 10.15 -7.29 -10.31
C HIS A 40 9.11 -8.41 -10.45
N ASN A 41 7.85 -8.12 -10.10
CA ASN A 41 6.72 -9.04 -10.27
C ASN A 41 6.11 -8.99 -11.68
N GLN A 42 6.83 -8.42 -12.66
CA GLN A 42 6.46 -8.39 -14.08
C GLN A 42 5.20 -7.57 -14.41
N PHE A 43 4.83 -6.61 -13.57
CA PHE A 43 3.81 -5.63 -13.92
C PHE A 43 4.36 -4.63 -14.94
N GLN A 44 3.50 -4.16 -15.85
CA GLN A 44 3.81 -3.01 -16.70
C GLN A 44 3.64 -1.73 -15.88
N VAL A 45 4.75 -1.03 -15.58
CA VAL A 45 4.73 0.16 -14.73
C VAL A 45 5.00 1.43 -15.54
N ALA A 46 4.06 2.36 -15.49
CA ALA A 46 4.25 3.73 -15.91
C ALA A 46 4.72 4.56 -14.72
N ARG A 47 6.02 4.85 -14.65
CA ARG A 47 6.62 5.68 -13.60
C ARG A 47 6.23 7.15 -13.79
N VAL A 48 5.60 7.74 -12.77
CA VAL A 48 5.13 9.14 -12.77
C VAL A 48 5.87 9.92 -11.69
N LEU A 49 6.42 11.08 -12.07
CA LEU A 49 7.25 11.89 -11.16
C LEU A 49 6.45 12.59 -10.06
N VAL A 50 5.28 13.14 -10.42
CA VAL A 50 4.46 13.99 -9.54
C VAL A 50 3.26 13.19 -9.02
N PHE A 51 3.02 13.26 -7.71
CA PHE A 51 1.99 12.47 -7.04
C PHE A 51 0.58 12.74 -7.60
N GLU A 52 0.19 14.01 -7.66
CA GLU A 52 -1.12 14.45 -8.13
C GLU A 52 -1.37 14.05 -9.59
N ALA A 53 -0.30 14.05 -10.40
CA ALA A 53 -0.37 13.68 -11.81
C ALA A 53 -0.77 12.20 -12.00
N MET A 54 -0.57 11.31 -11.01
CA MET A 54 -1.00 9.91 -11.10
C MET A 54 -2.53 9.77 -11.23
N TYR A 55 -3.29 10.61 -10.52
CA TYR A 55 -4.75 10.63 -10.63
C TYR A 55 -5.20 11.16 -11.99
N GLU A 56 -4.51 12.16 -12.51
CA GLU A 56 -4.80 12.73 -13.84
C GLU A 56 -4.53 11.72 -14.96
N VAL A 57 -3.42 10.97 -14.91
CA VAL A 57 -3.08 10.00 -15.97
C VAL A 57 -4.05 8.81 -15.98
N ILE A 58 -4.53 8.34 -14.82
CA ILE A 58 -5.61 7.33 -14.78
C ILE A 58 -6.94 7.91 -15.26
N ALA A 59 -7.30 9.10 -14.80
CA ALA A 59 -8.52 9.76 -15.24
C ALA A 59 -8.54 9.92 -16.77
N LYS A 60 -7.38 10.12 -17.39
CA LYS A 60 -7.21 10.21 -18.85
C LYS A 60 -7.03 8.86 -19.55
N GLY A 61 -7.05 7.74 -18.83
CA GLY A 61 -6.89 6.39 -19.39
C GLY A 61 -5.49 6.11 -19.96
N ARG A 62 -4.47 6.87 -19.55
CA ARG A 62 -3.06 6.62 -19.92
C ARG A 62 -2.44 5.51 -19.08
N CYS A 63 -3.02 5.26 -17.92
CA CYS A 63 -2.75 4.12 -17.06
C CYS A 63 -4.09 3.52 -16.61
N ASP A 64 -4.08 2.22 -16.35
CA ASP A 64 -5.26 1.45 -16.01
C ASP A 64 -5.46 1.31 -14.50
N LEU A 65 -4.36 1.23 -13.74
CA LEU A 65 -4.36 0.91 -12.31
C LEU A 65 -3.41 1.83 -11.52
N PHE A 66 -3.82 2.24 -10.31
CA PHE A 66 -2.94 2.84 -9.30
C PHE A 66 -3.11 2.13 -7.95
N PRO A 67 -2.17 1.25 -7.58
CA PRO A 67 -2.19 0.56 -6.31
C PRO A 67 -1.89 1.53 -5.16
N ARG A 68 -2.76 1.52 -4.16
CA ARG A 68 -2.60 2.28 -2.91
C ARG A 68 -2.73 1.40 -1.67
N GLY A 69 -2.09 1.84 -0.58
CA GLY A 69 -2.29 1.27 0.73
C GLY A 69 -3.75 1.39 1.18
N ILE A 70 -4.23 0.40 1.92
CA ILE A 70 -5.64 0.37 2.42
C ILE A 70 -5.96 1.62 3.24
N HIS A 71 -5.01 2.07 4.05
CA HIS A 71 -5.16 3.26 4.88
C HIS A 71 -5.17 4.57 4.06
N GLU A 72 -4.56 4.58 2.89
CA GLU A 72 -4.37 5.77 2.06
C GLU A 72 -5.51 5.97 1.05
N ILE A 73 -6.06 4.88 0.52
CA ILE A 73 -6.87 4.94 -0.71
C ILE A 73 -8.13 5.79 -0.58
N PHE A 74 -8.89 5.66 0.51
CA PHE A 74 -10.14 6.39 0.70
C PHE A 74 -9.95 7.90 0.90
N PRO A 75 -9.08 8.38 1.82
CA PRO A 75 -8.87 9.81 1.98
C PRO A 75 -8.29 10.45 0.72
N GLU A 76 -7.32 9.81 0.08
CA GLU A 76 -6.75 10.30 -1.18
C GLU A 76 -7.79 10.36 -2.30
N TYR A 77 -8.57 9.27 -2.48
CA TYR A 77 -9.64 9.24 -3.47
C TYR A 77 -10.66 10.36 -3.23
N ALA A 78 -11.06 10.62 -1.98
CA ALA A 78 -11.98 11.70 -1.64
C ALA A 78 -11.43 13.08 -2.05
N THR A 79 -10.11 13.29 -1.93
CA THR A 79 -9.44 14.53 -2.36
C THR A 79 -9.49 14.73 -3.88
N PHE A 80 -9.24 13.69 -4.67
CA PHE A 80 -9.10 13.83 -6.13
C PHE A 80 -10.40 13.55 -6.91
N LYS A 81 -11.39 12.88 -6.31
CA LYS A 81 -12.63 12.49 -6.99
C LYS A 81 -13.42 13.68 -7.55
N ALA A 82 -13.42 14.82 -6.87
CA ALA A 82 -14.11 16.02 -7.35
C ALA A 82 -13.49 16.56 -8.65
N GLN A 83 -12.17 16.46 -8.80
CA GLN A 83 -11.43 16.91 -9.99
C GLN A 83 -11.48 15.86 -11.11
N HIS A 84 -11.60 14.58 -10.74
CA HIS A 84 -11.61 13.45 -11.66
C HIS A 84 -12.83 12.54 -11.38
N PRO A 85 -14.04 12.94 -11.81
CA PRO A 85 -15.29 12.24 -11.48
C PRO A 85 -15.37 10.83 -12.06
N ASN A 86 -14.54 10.48 -13.04
CA ASN A 86 -14.47 9.16 -13.65
C ASN A 86 -13.56 8.17 -12.90
N LEU A 87 -12.84 8.58 -11.86
CA LEU A 87 -12.08 7.62 -11.04
C LEU A 87 -13.01 6.71 -10.23
N ARG A 88 -12.57 5.49 -9.97
CA ARG A 88 -13.25 4.49 -9.13
C ARG A 88 -12.23 3.74 -8.27
N ILE A 89 -12.70 3.18 -7.16
CA ILE A 89 -11.92 2.25 -6.34
C ILE A 89 -12.40 0.84 -6.67
N ALA A 90 -11.48 -0.05 -7.03
CA ALA A 90 -11.70 -1.50 -7.00
C ALA A 90 -11.22 -2.02 -5.63
N ASN A 91 -12.18 -2.34 -4.76
CA ASN A 91 -11.93 -2.69 -3.35
C ASN A 91 -11.89 -4.20 -3.09
N ASN A 92 -12.16 -5.03 -4.10
CA ASN A 92 -12.14 -6.48 -4.00
C ASN A 92 -10.77 -7.09 -4.33
N ILE A 93 -9.75 -6.28 -4.63
CA ILE A 93 -8.39 -6.74 -4.97
C ILE A 93 -7.35 -6.07 -4.08
N ILE A 94 -6.43 -6.89 -3.55
CA ILE A 94 -5.29 -6.45 -2.76
C ILE A 94 -4.02 -7.04 -3.37
N LEU A 95 -3.05 -6.17 -3.66
CA LEU A 95 -1.66 -6.56 -3.89
C LEU A 95 -0.97 -6.53 -2.53
N HIS A 96 -0.44 -7.67 -2.08
CA HIS A 96 0.21 -7.80 -0.78
C HIS A 96 1.69 -8.12 -0.95
N TYR A 97 2.53 -7.39 -0.22
CA TYR A 97 3.96 -7.63 -0.12
C TYR A 97 4.48 -7.07 1.20
N GLN A 98 5.59 -7.63 1.68
CA GLN A 98 6.21 -7.16 2.91
C GLN A 98 6.95 -5.85 2.67
N ALA A 99 6.45 -4.75 3.23
CA ALA A 99 7.07 -3.42 3.19
C ALA A 99 7.16 -2.84 4.61
N PRO A 100 8.13 -3.31 5.42
CA PRO A 100 8.29 -2.83 6.79
C PRO A 100 8.69 -1.34 6.84
N VAL A 101 8.10 -0.62 7.79
CA VAL A 101 8.41 0.79 8.07
C VAL A 101 9.45 0.86 9.20
N TYR A 102 10.52 1.63 8.99
CA TYR A 102 11.61 1.78 9.94
C TYR A 102 11.73 3.22 10.43
N PHE A 103 12.11 3.37 11.70
CA PHE A 103 12.64 4.62 12.23
C PHE A 103 14.14 4.65 12.04
N PHE A 104 14.66 5.73 11.45
CA PHE A 104 16.09 5.95 11.24
C PHE A 104 16.60 7.02 12.19
N VAL A 105 17.77 6.78 12.79
CA VAL A 105 18.49 7.75 13.63
C VAL A 105 19.93 7.87 13.15
N GLY A 106 20.62 8.94 13.56
CA GLY A 106 22.04 9.12 13.23
C GLY A 106 22.88 7.93 13.72
N LYS A 107 23.85 7.47 12.91
CA LYS A 107 24.64 6.25 13.16
C LYS A 107 25.30 6.18 14.55
N GLN A 108 25.66 7.33 15.13
CA GLN A 108 26.31 7.41 16.44
C GLN A 108 25.32 7.62 17.60
N ASN A 109 24.02 7.78 17.33
CA ASN A 109 23.01 8.03 18.34
C ASN A 109 22.32 6.73 18.78
N GLN A 110 23.12 5.83 19.36
CA GLN A 110 22.63 4.52 19.79
C GLN A 110 21.63 4.63 20.95
N GLU A 111 21.76 5.65 21.80
CA GLU A 111 20.82 5.90 22.89
C GLU A 111 19.40 6.14 22.35
N LEU A 112 19.25 7.01 21.35
CA LEU A 112 17.95 7.29 20.74
C LEU A 112 17.37 6.04 20.05
N ALA A 113 18.20 5.28 19.32
CA ALA A 113 17.77 4.02 18.69
C ALA A 113 17.15 3.08 19.74
N ASN A 114 17.88 2.83 20.83
CA ASN A 114 17.44 1.93 21.90
C ASN A 114 16.16 2.45 22.58
N ARG A 115 16.02 3.77 22.75
CA ARG A 115 14.82 4.38 23.35
C ARG A 115 13.58 4.25 22.47
N ILE A 116 13.73 4.46 21.16
CA ILE A 116 12.64 4.27 20.18
C ILE A 116 12.23 2.80 20.16
N GLU A 117 13.20 1.88 20.04
CA GLU A 117 12.94 0.44 19.99
C GLU A 117 12.23 -0.05 21.25
N LEU A 118 12.70 0.35 22.44
CA LEU A 118 12.06 0.01 23.71
C LEU A 118 10.62 0.54 23.78
N GLY A 119 10.40 1.79 23.33
CA GLY A 119 9.07 2.39 23.29
C GLY A 119 8.11 1.62 22.39
N LEU A 120 8.53 1.31 21.16
CA LEU A 120 7.73 0.54 20.21
C LEU A 120 7.41 -0.87 20.72
N LYS A 121 8.41 -1.57 21.30
CA LYS A 121 8.19 -2.90 21.92
C LYS A 121 7.18 -2.83 23.05
N ARG A 122 7.24 -1.80 23.91
CA ARG A 122 6.26 -1.60 24.98
C ARG A 122 4.87 -1.34 24.43
N LEU A 123 4.73 -0.45 23.44
CA LEU A 123 3.44 -0.15 22.80
C LEU A 123 2.83 -1.41 22.19
N ASN A 124 3.63 -2.25 21.54
CA ASN A 124 3.17 -3.51 20.99
C ASN A 124 2.72 -4.49 22.08
N ASN A 125 3.55 -4.70 23.11
CA ASN A 125 3.27 -5.67 24.17
C ASN A 125 2.03 -5.31 25.01
N THR A 126 1.68 -4.02 25.11
CA THR A 126 0.47 -3.57 25.83
C THR A 126 -0.76 -3.44 24.95
N GLY A 127 -0.65 -3.67 23.63
CA GLY A 127 -1.72 -3.43 22.66
C GLY A 127 -2.00 -1.94 22.38
N ALA A 128 -1.25 -1.02 23.03
CA ALA A 128 -1.38 0.41 22.80
C ALA A 128 -1.02 0.81 21.36
N PHE A 129 -0.13 0.07 20.70
CA PHE A 129 0.21 0.31 19.29
C PHE A 129 -1.01 0.09 18.38
N GLU A 130 -1.70 -1.04 18.52
CA GLU A 130 -2.92 -1.32 17.75
C GLU A 130 -4.02 -0.29 18.06
N MET A 131 -4.16 0.11 19.33
CA MET A 131 -5.10 1.16 19.73
C MET A 131 -4.82 2.49 19.05
N LEU A 132 -3.55 2.91 18.97
CA LEU A 132 -3.14 4.12 18.27
C LEU A 132 -3.52 4.06 16.79
N LEU A 133 -3.32 2.91 16.13
CA LEU A 133 -3.68 2.75 14.73
C LEU A 133 -5.20 2.75 14.50
N LYS A 134 -5.98 2.17 15.41
CA LYS A 134 -7.44 2.22 15.36
C LYS A 134 -8.02 3.62 15.57
N GLN A 135 -7.32 4.47 16.32
CA GLN A 135 -7.78 5.82 16.67
C GLN A 135 -7.20 6.92 15.77
N SER A 136 -6.07 6.67 15.10
CA SER A 136 -5.42 7.65 14.23
C SER A 136 -6.27 7.94 12.99
N PRO A 137 -6.53 9.22 12.66
CA PRO A 137 -7.30 9.58 11.46
C PRO A 137 -6.72 9.04 10.14
N ILE A 138 -5.41 8.75 10.11
CA ILE A 138 -4.70 8.28 8.92
C ILE A 138 -4.91 6.77 8.70
N THR A 139 -5.15 6.00 9.76
CA THR A 139 -5.21 4.53 9.70
C THR A 139 -6.54 3.95 10.17
N ALA A 140 -7.39 4.71 10.84
CA ALA A 140 -8.66 4.23 11.39
C ALA A 140 -9.56 3.55 10.33
N ASN A 141 -9.53 4.06 9.10
CA ASN A 141 -10.31 3.52 7.97
C ASN A 141 -9.92 2.09 7.56
N MET A 142 -8.75 1.59 7.95
CA MET A 142 -8.36 0.20 7.67
C MET A 142 -9.01 -0.80 8.64
N PHE A 143 -9.59 -0.35 9.76
CA PHE A 143 -10.19 -1.20 10.78
C PHE A 143 -11.73 -1.25 10.69
N PRO A 144 -12.37 -2.36 11.07
CA PRO A 144 -11.78 -3.66 11.44
C PRO A 144 -11.09 -4.34 10.24
N LEU A 145 -10.02 -5.11 10.46
CA LEU A 145 -9.25 -5.71 9.35
C LEU A 145 -10.06 -6.79 8.62
N GLU A 146 -11.01 -7.40 9.32
CA GLU A 146 -11.92 -8.43 8.84
C GLU A 146 -12.80 -7.93 7.68
N GLN A 147 -12.99 -6.61 7.54
CA GLN A 147 -13.75 -6.06 6.41
C GLN A 147 -13.08 -6.34 5.06
N TRP A 148 -11.78 -6.66 5.05
CA TRP A 148 -11.00 -6.96 3.84
C TRP A 148 -10.87 -8.45 3.55
N GLN A 149 -11.39 -9.33 4.41
CA GLN A 149 -11.17 -10.79 4.34
C GLN A 149 -11.71 -11.44 3.06
N ASN A 150 -12.67 -10.79 2.40
CA ASN A 150 -13.28 -11.27 1.15
C ASN A 150 -12.59 -10.72 -0.10
N SER A 151 -11.52 -9.93 0.06
CA SER A 151 -10.75 -9.42 -1.08
C SER A 151 -9.92 -10.56 -1.68
N GLN A 152 -9.79 -10.56 -3.01
CA GLN A 152 -8.80 -11.37 -3.69
C GLN A 152 -7.40 -10.79 -3.44
N VAL A 153 -6.57 -11.55 -2.73
CA VAL A 153 -5.20 -11.16 -2.40
C VAL A 153 -4.24 -11.79 -3.40
N PHE A 154 -3.42 -10.97 -4.04
CA PHE A 154 -2.29 -11.40 -4.87
C PHE A 154 -0.99 -11.09 -4.14
N GLU A 155 -0.25 -12.13 -3.81
CA GLU A 155 1.05 -12.04 -3.15
C GLU A 155 2.14 -11.65 -4.16
N LEU A 156 2.92 -10.63 -3.83
CA LEU A 156 4.05 -10.14 -4.61
C LEU A 156 5.36 -10.33 -3.83
N GLU A 157 6.42 -10.67 -4.54
CA GLU A 157 7.76 -10.74 -3.96
C GLU A 157 8.34 -9.32 -3.83
N ASN A 158 8.82 -8.93 -2.64
CA ASN A 158 9.60 -7.71 -2.50
C ASN A 158 11.10 -8.02 -2.66
N PRO A 159 11.77 -7.65 -3.77
CA PRO A 159 13.18 -7.96 -3.99
C PRO A 159 14.11 -7.22 -3.02
N ASN A 160 13.64 -6.11 -2.43
CA ASN A 160 14.39 -5.29 -1.49
C ASN A 160 14.21 -5.74 -0.04
N GLN A 161 13.51 -6.85 0.18
CA GLN A 161 13.36 -7.40 1.52
C GLN A 161 14.74 -7.81 2.06
N ASP A 162 15.22 -7.09 3.08
CA ASP A 162 16.48 -7.43 3.73
C ASP A 162 16.33 -8.78 4.45
N ARG A 163 16.80 -9.84 3.80
CA ARG A 163 16.78 -11.22 4.31
C ARG A 163 17.60 -11.38 5.60
N ARG A 164 18.38 -10.38 6.00
CA ARG A 164 19.15 -10.38 7.26
C ARG A 164 18.36 -9.85 8.44
N LEU A 165 17.17 -9.27 8.21
CA LEU A 165 16.33 -8.78 9.29
C LEU A 165 15.57 -9.94 9.92
N ASP A 166 15.74 -10.06 11.23
CA ASP A 166 14.99 -11.01 12.05
C ASP A 166 13.51 -10.58 12.10
N THR A 167 12.70 -11.20 11.24
CA THR A 167 11.26 -10.91 11.15
C THR A 167 10.47 -11.27 12.41
N SER A 168 11.08 -11.98 13.38
CA SER A 168 10.49 -12.20 14.70
C SER A 168 10.40 -10.91 15.53
N GLN A 169 11.19 -9.88 15.18
CA GLN A 169 11.21 -8.59 15.87
C GLN A 169 10.25 -7.56 15.24
N LEU A 170 9.60 -7.90 14.14
CA LEU A 170 8.60 -7.02 13.52
C LEU A 170 7.33 -6.99 14.35
N ILE A 171 6.83 -5.78 14.60
CA ILE A 171 5.49 -5.58 15.15
C ILE A 171 4.49 -5.92 14.05
N LYS A 172 3.73 -7.00 14.24
CA LYS A 172 2.71 -7.48 13.29
C LYS A 172 1.32 -7.09 13.79
N LEU A 173 0.46 -6.64 12.88
CA LEU A 173 -0.94 -6.32 13.15
C LEU A 173 -1.82 -7.47 12.67
N GLY A 174 -2.85 -7.81 13.45
CA GLY A 174 -3.73 -8.96 13.19
C GLY A 174 -3.25 -10.23 13.89
N LYS A 175 -4.20 -11.15 14.18
CA LYS A 175 -3.87 -12.46 14.76
C LYS A 175 -3.18 -13.34 13.71
N GLN A 176 -2.19 -14.13 14.15
CA GLN A 176 -1.72 -15.32 13.42
C GLN A 176 -2.81 -16.38 13.41
#